data_AF-A0A2W6BAU0-F1
#
_entry.id   AF-A0A2W6BAU0-F1
#
_cell.length_a   1.000
_cell.length_b   1.000
_cell.length_c   1.000
_cell.angle_alpha   90.00
_cell.angle_beta   90.00
_cell.angle_gamma   90.00
#
_symmetry.space_group_name_H-M   'P 1'
#
loop_
_entity.id
_entity.type
_entity.pdbx_description
1 polymer ?
#
loop_
_entity_poly.entity_id
_entity_poly.type
_entity_poly.pdbx_seq_one_letter_code
_entity_poly.pdbx_strand_id
1 'polypeptide(L)'
;ERAIDHGPNDNANAASLAREVPRLLTSDSLEDAVQALGGTDDEGLPVIDDDNQVVGWITHRHVLRAYLARYRSTDRPETESPGSVA
;
A
#
# COMPACT_ATOMS: atom_id res chain seq x y z
N GLU A 1 -38.61 -20.97 -15.98
CA GLU A 1 -37.88 -20.00 -16.82
C GLU A 1 -38.15 -18.60 -16.27
N ARG A 2 -37.24 -18.03 -15.47
CA ARG A 2 -37.39 -16.65 -14.98
C ARG A 2 -36.55 -15.76 -15.89
N ALA A 3 -37.24 -14.92 -16.65
CA ALA A 3 -36.63 -13.82 -17.39
C ALA A 3 -35.87 -12.93 -16.40
N ILE A 4 -34.61 -12.65 -16.73
CA ILE A 4 -33.79 -11.70 -16.02
C ILE A 4 -34.37 -10.33 -16.38
N ASP A 5 -35.01 -9.69 -15.41
CA ASP A 5 -35.55 -8.34 -15.52
C ASP A 5 -34.38 -7.36 -15.55
N HIS A 6 -34.01 -6.90 -16.75
CA HIS A 6 -33.02 -5.84 -16.93
C HIS A 6 -33.71 -4.50 -16.69
N GLY A 7 -33.70 -4.08 -15.42
CA GLY A 7 -34.17 -2.77 -14.99
C GLY A 7 -33.44 -1.61 -15.67
N PRO A 8 -34.02 -0.39 -15.63
CA PRO A 8 -33.69 0.68 -16.55
C PRO A 8 -32.31 1.30 -16.26
N ASN A 9 -31.42 1.21 -17.26
CA ASN A 9 -30.11 1.88 -17.39
C ASN A 9 -29.01 1.42 -16.42
N ASP A 10 -28.44 0.25 -16.71
CA ASP A 10 -27.16 -0.25 -16.20
C ASP A 10 -25.95 0.50 -16.82
N ASN A 11 -26.00 1.84 -16.85
CA ASN A 11 -24.91 2.70 -17.31
C ASN A 11 -24.03 3.14 -16.13
N ALA A 12 -23.91 2.27 -15.11
CA ALA A 12 -22.96 2.47 -14.03
C ALA A 12 -21.55 2.45 -14.63
N ASN A 13 -20.86 3.57 -14.57
CA ASN A 13 -19.49 3.69 -15.00
C ASN A 13 -18.56 3.73 -13.77
N ALA A 14 -17.27 3.46 -13.97
CA ALA A 14 -16.29 3.45 -12.88
C ALA A 14 -16.31 4.74 -12.05
N ALA A 15 -16.54 5.91 -12.67
CA ALA A 15 -16.59 7.18 -11.96
C ALA A 15 -17.76 7.28 -10.96
N SER A 16 -18.89 6.64 -11.26
CA SER A 16 -20.04 6.59 -10.35
C SER A 16 -19.81 5.76 -9.08
N LEU A 17 -18.82 4.86 -9.09
CA LEU A 17 -18.43 4.04 -7.94
C LEU A 17 -17.17 4.58 -7.25
N ALA A 18 -16.45 5.50 -7.89
CA ALA A 18 -15.26 6.09 -7.33
C ALA A 18 -15.61 6.98 -6.13
N ARG A 19 -14.74 6.96 -5.12
CA ARG A 19 -14.80 7.84 -3.97
C ARG A 19 -13.46 8.52 -3.80
N GLU A 20 -13.47 9.69 -3.17
CA GLU A 20 -12.22 10.31 -2.75
C GLU A 20 -11.55 9.43 -1.69
N VAL A 21 -10.25 9.26 -1.87
CA VAL A 21 -9.37 8.54 -0.94
C VAL A 21 -8.19 9.45 -0.61
N PRO A 22 -7.62 9.36 0.60
CA PRO A 22 -6.35 9.99 0.88
C PRO A 22 -5.28 9.52 -0.12
N ARG A 23 -4.32 10.39 -0.38
CA ARG A 23 -3.21 10.13 -1.30
C ARG A 23 -1.90 10.40 -0.58
N LEU A 24 -0.88 9.65 -0.97
CA LEU A 24 0.48 9.85 -0.50
C LEU A 24 1.28 10.54 -1.59
N LEU A 25 2.19 11.42 -1.21
CA LEU A 25 3.20 12.01 -2.09
C LEU A 25 4.39 11.05 -2.21
N THR A 26 5.12 11.12 -3.32
CA THR A 26 6.39 10.39 -3.48
C THR A 26 7.45 10.76 -2.44
N SER A 27 7.31 11.93 -1.81
CA SER A 27 8.18 12.41 -0.73
C SER A 27 7.76 11.90 0.66
N ASP A 28 6.57 11.33 0.81
CA ASP A 28 6.05 10.91 2.11
C ASP A 28 6.84 9.74 2.66
N SER A 29 7.03 9.74 3.98
CA SER A 29 7.75 8.69 4.66
C SER A 29 6.90 7.42 4.80
N LEU A 30 7.55 6.31 5.16
CA LEU A 30 6.83 5.08 5.49
C LEU A 30 5.94 5.25 6.73
N GLU A 31 6.30 6.16 7.64
CA GLU A 31 5.47 6.48 8.81
C GLU A 31 4.21 7.21 8.41
N ASP A 32 4.31 8.20 7.51
CA ASP A 32 3.14 8.89 6.95
C ASP A 32 2.20 7.90 6.25
N ALA A 33 2.78 6.95 5.50
CA ALA A 33 2.00 5.88 4.87
C ALA A 33 1.27 5.00 5.89
N VAL A 34 1.89 4.67 7.03
CA VAL A 34 1.24 3.92 8.13
C VAL A 34 0.08 4.72 8.72
N GLN A 35 0.30 5.99 9.01
CA GLN A 35 -0.71 6.86 9.59
C GLN A 35 -1.90 7.05 8.65
N ALA A 36 -1.62 7.32 7.37
CA ALA A 36 -2.66 7.49 6.35
C ALA A 36 -3.48 6.21 6.13
N LEU A 37 -2.81 5.06 5.97
CA LEU A 37 -3.51 3.77 5.82
C LEU A 37 -4.31 3.41 7.07
N GLY A 38 -3.74 3.61 8.27
CA GLY A 38 -4.42 3.31 9.53
C GLY A 38 -5.56 4.26 9.90
N GLY A 39 -5.64 5.43 9.26
CA GLY A 39 -6.68 6.43 9.45
C GLY A 39 -7.92 6.22 8.57
N THR A 40 -7.96 5.17 7.75
CA THR A 40 -9.05 4.90 6.81
C THR A 40 -9.45 3.43 6.86
N ASP A 41 -10.65 3.12 6.34
CA ASP A 41 -11.06 1.74 6.07
C ASP A 41 -10.54 1.23 4.70
N ASP A 42 -9.60 1.94 4.08
CA ASP A 42 -9.13 1.67 2.72
C ASP A 42 -7.98 0.67 2.74
N GLU A 43 -8.06 -0.36 1.89
CA GLU A 43 -7.01 -1.39 1.83
C GLU A 43 -5.69 -0.89 1.20
N GLY A 44 -5.73 0.28 0.55
CA GLY A 44 -4.60 0.90 -0.07
C GLY A 44 -4.85 2.33 -0.51
N LEU A 45 -3.76 3.04 -0.78
CA LEU A 45 -3.76 4.45 -1.17
C LEU A 45 -2.93 4.64 -2.45
N PRO A 46 -3.34 5.56 -3.33
CA PRO A 46 -2.51 5.97 -4.46
C PRO A 46 -1.30 6.78 -3.97
N VAL A 47 -0.16 6.57 -4.63
CA VAL A 47 1.02 7.43 -4.52
C VAL A 47 1.06 8.33 -5.74
N ILE A 48 1.12 9.63 -5.51
CA ILE A 48 1.19 10.64 -6.55
C ILE A 48 2.53 11.40 -6.52
N ASP A 49 2.96 11.88 -7.68
CA ASP A 49 4.10 12.79 -7.80
C ASP A 49 3.69 14.28 -7.66
N ASP A 50 4.67 15.16 -7.80
CA ASP A 50 4.48 16.62 -7.71
C ASP A 50 3.61 17.19 -8.85
N ASP A 51 3.50 16.48 -9.98
CA ASP A 51 2.61 16.80 -11.11
C ASP A 51 1.19 16.20 -10.95
N ASN A 52 0.89 15.70 -9.74
CA ASN A 52 -0.38 15.10 -9.34
C ASN A 52 -0.77 13.89 -10.21
N GLN A 53 0.22 13.18 -10.75
CA GLN A 53 0.04 11.92 -11.48
C GLN A 53 0.18 10.73 -10.55
N VAL A 54 -0.68 9.71 -10.72
CA VAL A 54 -0.57 8.46 -9.96
C VAL A 54 0.62 7.66 -10.48
N VAL A 55 1.63 7.48 -9.64
CA VAL A 55 2.85 6.73 -9.96
C VAL A 55 2.89 5.35 -9.30
N GLY A 56 2.00 5.08 -8.35
CA GLY A 56 1.94 3.77 -7.68
C GLY A 56 0.75 3.58 -6.75
N TRP A 57 0.69 2.39 -6.16
CA TRP A 57 -0.33 1.99 -5.19
C TRP A 57 0.31 1.28 -3.99
N ILE A 58 0.04 1.76 -2.78
CA ILE A 58 0.55 1.16 -1.55
C ILE A 58 -0.59 0.54 -0.74
N THR A 59 -0.30 -0.59 -0.09
CA THR A 59 -1.25 -1.32 0.76
C THR A 59 -0.61 -1.58 2.11
N HIS A 60 -1.41 -1.93 3.12
CA HIS A 60 -0.88 -2.39 4.42
C HIS A 60 0.17 -3.51 4.26
N ARG A 61 -0.02 -4.43 3.31
CA ARG A 61 0.92 -5.52 3.04
C ARG A 61 2.27 -5.03 2.49
N HIS A 62 2.27 -3.98 1.66
CA HIS A 62 3.52 -3.38 1.17
C HIS A 62 4.33 -2.78 2.31
N VAL A 63 3.65 -2.07 3.21
CA VAL A 63 4.26 -1.47 4.41
C VAL A 63 4.84 -2.55 5.33
N LEU A 64 4.08 -3.59 5.65
CA LEU A 64 4.56 -4.72 6.46
C LEU A 64 5.79 -5.41 5.87
N ARG A 65 5.81 -5.63 4.54
CA ARG A 65 6.96 -6.20 3.85
C ARG A 65 8.20 -5.31 3.95
N ALA A 66 8.04 -3.99 3.83
CA ALA A 66 9.13 -3.04 3.96
C ALA A 66 9.75 -3.09 5.38
N TYR A 67 8.91 -3.14 6.43
CA TYR A 67 9.41 -3.29 7.81
C TYR A 67 10.09 -4.64 8.05
N LEU A 68 9.53 -5.74 7.56
CA LEU A 68 10.16 -7.06 7.67
C LEU A 68 11.53 -7.12 6.98
N ALA A 69 11.68 -6.50 5.82
CA ALA A 69 12.96 -6.41 5.12
C ALA A 69 13.99 -5.62 5.94
N ARG A 70 13.58 -4.49 6.54
CA ARG A 70 14.43 -3.71 7.45
C ARG A 70 14.82 -4.50 8.70
N TYR A 71 13.86 -5.18 9.34
CA TYR A 71 14.12 -5.97 10.53
C TYR A 71 15.14 -7.08 10.29
N ARG A 72 14.99 -7.84 9.19
CA ARG A 72 15.97 -8.88 8.79
C ARG A 72 17.37 -8.35 8.50
N SER A 73 17.47 -7.07 8.13
CA SER A 73 18.76 -6.41 7.87
C SER A 73 19.46 -6.02 9.17
N THR A 74 18.69 -5.69 10.21
CA THR A 74 19.19 -5.34 11.55
C THR A 74 19.50 -6.58 12.39
N ASP A 75 18.77 -7.68 12.17
CA ASP A 75 18.87 -8.94 12.94
C ASP A 75 19.94 -9.90 12.38
N ARG A 76 20.96 -9.38 11.68
CA ARG A 76 22.12 -10.18 11.26
C ARG A 76 23.13 -10.17 12.40
N PRO A 77 23.20 -11.20 13.27
CA PRO A 77 24.17 -11.22 14.35
C PRO A 77 25.58 -11.06 13.77
N GLU A 78 26.35 -10.18 14.39
CA GLU A 78 27.78 -10.06 14.15
C GLU A 78 28.39 -11.46 14.26
N THR A 79 28.86 -11.96 13.12
CA THR A 79 29.77 -13.10 12.92
C THR A 79 30.25 -13.80 14.20
N GLU A 80 29.88 -15.07 14.35
CA GLU A 80 30.79 -16.05 14.93
C GLU A 80 32.10 -15.99 14.11
N SER A 81 33.09 -15.25 14.61
CA SER A 81 34.48 -15.45 14.24
C SER A 81 34.91 -16.78 14.86
N PRO A 82 35.31 -17.81 14.08
CA PRO A 82 36.08 -18.90 14.64
C PRO A 82 37.44 -18.30 15.01
N GLY A 83 37.54 -17.86 16.26
CA GLY A 83 38.82 -17.58 16.89
C GLY A 83 39.68 -18.84 16.78
N SER A 84 40.67 -18.75 15.90
CA SER A 84 41.86 -19.58 15.84
C SER A 84 42.26 -20.07 17.23
N VAL A 85 42.00 -21.34 17.53
CA VAL A 85 42.73 -22.07 18.57
C VAL A 85 44.07 -22.45 17.97
N ALA A 86 45.07 -21.64 18.31
CA ALA A 86 46.49 -22.00 18.20
C ALA A 86 46.86 -23.03 19.28
#